data_AF-A0A975T4J6-F1
#
_entry.id   AF-A0A975T4J6-F1
#
_cell.length_a   1.000
_cell.length_b   1.000
_cell.length_c   1.000
_cell.angle_alpha   90.00
_cell.angle_beta   90.00
_cell.angle_gamma   90.00
#
_symmetry.space_group_name_H-M   'P 1'
#
loop_
_entity.id
_entity.type
_entity.pdbx_description
1 polymer ?
#
loop_
_entity_poly.entity_id
_entity_poly.type
_entity_poly.pdbx_seq_one_letter_code
_entity_poly.pdbx_strand_id
1 'polypeptide(L)'
;MDSTANKIIPEFEKLFRQKLQLNNCKLRKKRQENNYEITTPAQDIFLMYWCEFPEIKLIYQAIGIRTQQTAVYERAILSHINSCLSILQETIAINTLSTQN
;
A
#
# COMPACT_ATOMS: atom_id res chain seq x y z
N MET A 1 16.73 -16.05 -1.54
CA MET A 1 15.70 -15.09 -1.10
C MET A 1 15.85 -13.86 -1.95
N ASP A 2 14.80 -13.52 -2.70
CA ASP A 2 14.83 -12.67 -3.90
C ASP A 2 15.37 -11.26 -3.67
N SER A 3 16.42 -10.90 -4.43
CA SER A 3 17.03 -9.55 -4.47
C SER A 3 16.07 -8.46 -4.97
N THR A 4 14.98 -8.87 -5.59
CA THR A 4 14.00 -8.00 -6.25
C THR A 4 12.98 -7.45 -5.23
N ALA A 5 12.47 -8.29 -4.32
CA ALA A 5 11.55 -7.87 -3.26
C ALA A 5 12.20 -6.87 -2.28
N ASN A 6 13.48 -7.06 -1.94
CA ASN A 6 14.22 -6.19 -1.03
C ASN A 6 14.39 -4.76 -1.55
N LYS A 7 14.31 -4.53 -2.87
CA LYS A 7 14.41 -3.20 -3.48
C LYS A 7 13.03 -2.58 -3.72
N ILE A 8 12.05 -3.38 -4.14
CA ILE A 8 10.73 -2.90 -4.53
C ILE A 8 9.86 -2.54 -3.32
N ILE A 9 9.91 -3.33 -2.24
CA ILE A 9 9.07 -3.07 -1.06
C ILE A 9 9.36 -1.70 -0.42
N PRO A 10 10.63 -1.29 -0.18
CA PRO A 10 10.91 0.05 0.32
C PRO A 10 10.42 1.18 -0.62
N GLU A 11 10.50 0.96 -1.93
CA GLU A 11 10.04 1.94 -2.92
C GLU A 11 8.51 2.05 -2.93
N PHE A 12 7.81 0.92 -2.86
CA PHE A 12 6.37 0.87 -2.61
C PHE A 12 5.99 1.63 -1.34
N GLU A 13 6.64 1.33 -0.21
CA GLU A 13 6.36 1.98 1.07
C GLU A 13 6.52 3.51 0.96
N LYS A 14 7.55 3.98 0.25
CA LYS A 14 7.80 5.41 0.04
C LYS A 14 6.67 6.05 -0.77
N LEU A 15 6.32 5.49 -1.93
CA LEU A 15 5.26 6.00 -2.80
C LEU A 15 3.91 5.99 -2.08
N PHE A 16 3.60 4.88 -1.40
CA PHE A 16 2.33 4.70 -0.72
C PHE A 16 2.16 5.68 0.46
N ARG A 17 3.21 5.93 1.23
CA ARG A 17 3.20 6.96 2.30
C ARG A 17 2.89 8.35 1.74
N GLN A 18 3.47 8.73 0.61
CA GLN A 18 3.21 10.03 -0.03
C GLN A 18 1.73 10.15 -0.45
N LYS A 19 1.17 9.09 -1.04
CA LYS A 19 -0.25 9.08 -1.45
C LYS A 19 -1.22 9.15 -0.26
N LEU A 20 -0.93 8.43 0.83
CA LEU A 20 -1.76 8.47 2.04
C LEU A 20 -1.78 9.85 2.71
N GLN A 21 -0.67 10.59 2.67
CA GLN A 21 -0.59 11.95 3.20
C GLN A 21 -1.55 12.92 2.49
N LEU A 22 -1.84 12.72 1.20
CA LEU A 22 -2.81 13.55 0.46
C LEU A 22 -4.23 13.44 1.03
N ASN A 23 -4.54 12.32 1.70
CA ASN A 23 -5.83 12.06 2.34
C ASN A 23 -5.76 12.20 3.87
N ASN A 24 -4.68 12.79 4.41
CA ASN A 24 -4.40 12.90 5.85
C ASN A 24 -4.43 11.55 6.60
N CYS A 25 -4.16 10.45 5.89
CA CYS A 25 -4.12 9.11 6.47
C CYS A 25 -2.73 8.84 7.07
N LYS A 26 -2.69 8.11 8.19
CA LYS A 26 -1.45 7.69 8.86
C LYS A 26 -1.15 6.24 8.52
N LEU A 27 0.11 5.93 8.19
CA LEU A 27 0.57 4.55 7.94
C LEU A 27 1.54 4.11 9.05
N ARG A 28 1.17 3.04 9.78
CA ARG A 28 2.00 2.44 10.82
C ARG A 28 2.35 1.00 10.44
N LYS A 29 3.63 0.66 10.43
CA LYS A 29 4.08 -0.74 10.27
C LYS A 29 3.81 -1.50 11.57
N LYS A 30 3.22 -2.69 11.47
CA LYS A 30 3.00 -3.60 12.61
C LYS A 30 4.26 -4.45 12.85
N ARG A 31 4.30 -5.15 13.98
CA ARG A 31 5.48 -5.96 14.38
C ARG A 31 5.78 -7.11 13.42
N GLN A 32 4.75 -7.64 12.76
CA GLN A 32 4.94 -8.63 11.71
C GLN A 32 5.41 -7.93 10.44
N GLU A 33 6.41 -8.51 9.78
CA GLU A 33 6.79 -8.10 8.43
C GLU A 33 5.55 -8.16 7.53
N ASN A 34 5.47 -7.22 6.59
CA ASN A 34 4.38 -7.14 5.60
C ASN A 34 2.99 -6.83 6.16
N ASN A 35 2.88 -6.28 7.38
CA ASN A 35 1.61 -5.84 7.97
C ASN A 35 1.64 -4.34 8.32
N TYR A 36 0.58 -3.62 7.94
CA TYR A 36 0.45 -2.19 8.13
C TYR A 36 -0.95 -1.84 8.60
N GLU A 37 -1.02 -0.81 9.42
CA GLU A 37 -2.25 -0.16 9.87
C GLU A 37 -2.34 1.21 9.20
N ILE A 38 -3.48 1.47 8.59
CA ILE A 38 -3.82 2.76 8.01
C ILE A 38 -4.94 3.35 8.85
N THR A 39 -4.70 4.52 9.44
CA THR A 39 -5.71 5.25 10.21
C THR A 39 -6.17 6.46 9.43
N THR A 40 -7.48 6.59 9.22
CA THR A 40 -8.06 7.76 8.55
C THR A 40 -8.27 8.91 9.55
N PRO A 41 -8.50 10.15 9.08
CA PRO A 41 -8.91 11.26 9.95
C PRO A 41 -10.18 10.99 10.75
N ALA A 42 -11.09 10.18 10.19
CA ALA A 42 -12.33 9.75 10.85
C ALA A 42 -12.12 8.60 11.85
N GLN A 43 -10.86 8.23 12.12
CA GLN A 43 -10.46 7.13 13.01
C GLN A 43 -10.86 5.73 12.53
N ASP A 44 -11.25 5.57 11.27
CA ASP A 44 -11.35 4.24 10.66
C ASP A 44 -9.94 3.61 10.61
N ILE A 45 -9.88 2.30 10.84
CA ILE A 45 -8.66 1.52 10.72
C ILE A 45 -8.79 0.52 9.59
N PHE A 46 -7.80 0.52 8.70
CA PHE A 46 -7.61 -0.50 7.69
C PHE A 46 -6.31 -1.25 7.94
N LEU A 47 -6.36 -2.57 7.81
CA LEU A 47 -5.21 -3.45 7.87
C LEU A 47 -4.80 -3.79 6.44
N MET A 48 -3.60 -3.37 6.06
CA MET A 48 -2.98 -3.71 4.79
C MET A 48 -1.89 -4.75 5.04
N TYR A 49 -1.92 -5.86 4.31
CA TYR A 49 -0.90 -6.90 4.43
C TYR A 49 -0.70 -7.69 3.15
N TRP A 50 0.39 -8.43 3.06
CA TRP A 50 0.63 -9.39 1.98
C TRP A 50 1.38 -10.63 2.48
N CYS A 51 1.08 -11.77 1.87
CA CYS A 51 1.86 -13.00 2.05
C CYS A 51 2.97 -13.06 0.99
N GLU A 52 2.63 -12.75 -0.25
CA GLU A 52 3.55 -12.63 -1.38
C GLU A 52 3.33 -11.27 -2.05
N PHE A 53 4.39 -10.49 -2.23
CA PHE A 53 4.29 -9.20 -2.91
C PHE A 53 4.32 -9.44 -4.44
N PRO A 54 3.44 -8.82 -5.25
CA PRO A 54 2.62 -7.63 -4.99
C PRO A 54 1.15 -7.90 -4.59
N GLU A 55 0.80 -9.11 -4.12
CA GLU A 55 -0.58 -9.44 -3.74
C GLU A 55 -0.96 -8.83 -2.37
N ILE A 56 -1.36 -7.57 -2.41
CA ILE A 56 -1.74 -6.80 -1.23
C ILE A 56 -3.23 -7.00 -0.92
N LYS A 57 -3.52 -7.35 0.33
CA LYS A 57 -4.86 -7.42 0.90
C LYS A 57 -5.11 -6.21 1.79
N LEU A 58 -6.31 -5.63 1.66
CA LEU A 58 -6.80 -4.55 2.52
C LEU A 58 -8.07 -5.01 3.22
N ILE A 59 -8.12 -4.89 4.53
CA ILE A 59 -9.28 -5.27 5.34
C ILE A 59 -9.66 -4.10 6.24
N TYR A 60 -10.94 -3.74 6.26
CA TYR A 60 -11.47 -2.82 7.27
C TYR A 60 -11.54 -3.50 8.64
N GLN A 61 -10.94 -2.90 9.66
CA GLN A 61 -11.09 -3.35 11.04
C GLN A 61 -12.37 -2.72 11.61
N ALA A 62 -13.36 -3.55 11.93
CA ALA A 62 -14.63 -3.10 12.50
C ALA A 62 -14.44 -2.66 13.97
N ILE A 63 -14.10 -1.38 14.15
CA ILE A 63 -13.98 -0.71 15.45
C ILE A 63 -15.20 0.17 15.78
N GLY A 64 -16.19 0.21 14.89
CA GLY A 64 -17.40 1.02 15.00
C GLY A 64 -18.35 0.80 13.84
N ILE A 65 -19.26 1.76 13.61
CA ILE A 65 -20.23 1.71 12.51
C ILE A 65 -19.52 2.09 11.22
N ARG A 66 -19.52 1.18 10.24
CA ARG A 66 -19.05 1.45 8.89
C ARG A 66 -19.97 2.48 8.23
N THR A 67 -19.41 3.64 7.88
CA THR A 67 -20.16 4.73 7.26
C THR A 67 -19.91 4.77 5.74
N GLN A 68 -20.66 5.62 5.04
CA GLN A 68 -20.36 5.92 3.64
C GLN A 68 -18.95 6.52 3.48
N GLN A 69 -18.49 7.31 4.46
CA GLN A 69 -17.15 7.88 4.48
C GLN A 69 -16.07 6.79 4.61
N THR A 70 -16.31 5.76 5.43
CA THR A 70 -15.43 4.58 5.53
C THR A 70 -15.25 3.92 4.14
N ALA A 71 -16.34 3.75 3.38
CA ALA A 71 -16.28 3.18 2.04
C ALA A 71 -15.52 4.07 1.04
N VAL A 72 -15.61 5.40 1.18
CA VAL A 72 -14.83 6.34 0.35
C VAL A 72 -13.33 6.20 0.64
N TYR A 73 -12.94 6.13 1.91
CA TYR A 73 -11.54 5.90 2.29
C TYR A 73 -11.02 4.55 1.82
N GLU A 74 -11.81 3.48 1.94
CA GLU A 74 -11.42 2.14 1.46
C GLU A 74 -11.09 2.16 -0.04
N ARG A 75 -11.97 2.75 -0.85
CA ARG A 75 -11.74 2.89 -2.31
C ARG A 75 -10.52 3.74 -2.61
N ALA A 76 -10.31 4.84 -1.89
CA ALA A 76 -9.16 5.70 -2.08
C ALA A 76 -7.85 4.95 -1.74
N ILE A 77 -7.83 4.21 -0.63
CA ILE A 77 -6.66 3.41 -0.22
C ILE A 77 -6.36 2.33 -1.26
N LEU A 78 -7.38 1.60 -1.73
CA LEU A 78 -7.21 0.61 -2.80
C LEU A 78 -6.68 1.23 -4.10
N SER A 79 -7.22 2.38 -4.49
CA SER A 79 -6.73 3.11 -5.66
C SER A 79 -5.26 3.52 -5.51
N HIS A 80 -4.84 3.93 -4.32
CA HIS A 80 -3.44 4.26 -4.04
C HIS A 80 -2.52 3.05 -4.09
N ILE A 81 -2.95 1.91 -3.54
CA ILE A 81 -2.22 0.64 -3.64
C ILE A 81 -2.00 0.31 -5.12
N ASN A 82 -3.07 0.26 -5.91
CA ASN A 82 -3.01 -0.09 -7.33
C ASN A 82 -2.12 0.87 -8.11
N SER A 83 -2.26 2.18 -7.90
CA SER A 83 -1.40 3.18 -8.55
C SER A 83 0.07 2.98 -8.22
N CYS A 84 0.42 2.69 -6.97
CA CYS A 84 1.81 2.46 -6.58
C CYS A 84 2.36 1.18 -7.23
N LEU A 85 1.57 0.10 -7.26
CA LEU A 85 1.97 -1.15 -7.91
C LEU A 85 2.17 -0.97 -9.42
N SER A 86 1.29 -0.24 -10.11
CA SER A 86 1.46 0.05 -11.54
C SER A 86 2.74 0.84 -11.84
N ILE A 87 3.04 1.88 -11.06
CA ILE A 87 4.29 2.65 -11.20
C ILE A 87 5.52 1.74 -11.03
N LEU A 88 5.50 0.85 -10.04
CA LEU A 88 6.62 -0.08 -9.82
C LEU A 88 6.78 -1.08 -10.95
N GLN A 89 5.67 -1.60 -11.49
CA GLN A 89 5.70 -2.49 -12.65
C GLN A 89 6.30 -1.81 -13.87
N GLU A 90 5.92 -0.55 -14.16
CA GLU A 90 6.51 0.25 -15.24
C GLU A 90 8.02 0.46 -15.04
N THR A 91 8.44 0.84 -13.83
CA THR A 91 9.86 1.03 -13.49
C THR A 91 10.67 -0.26 -13.67
N ILE A 92 10.13 -1.41 -13.26
CA ILE A 92 10.78 -2.72 -13.43
C ILE A 92 10.89 -3.09 -14.91
N ALA A 93 9.83 -2.86 -15.68
CA ALA A 93 9.80 -3.14 -17.13
C ALA A 93 10.83 -2.29 -17.90
N ILE A 94 10.97 -1.01 -17.54
CA ILE A 94 11.97 -0.11 -18.15
C ILE A 94 13.40 -0.55 -17.82
N ASN A 95 13.67 -0.90 -16.55
CA ASN A 95 14.99 -1.31 -16.10
C ASN A 95 15.44 -2.66 -16.72
N THR A 96 14.52 -3.57 -16.98
CA THR A 96 14.84 -4.86 -17.65
C THR A 96 15.19 -4.69 -19.12
N LEU A 97 14.59 -3.72 -19.82
CA LEU A 97 14.90 -3.41 -21.22
C LEU A 97 16.24 -2.68 -21.40
N SER A 98 16.71 -1.95 -20.39
CA SER A 98 17.97 -1.17 -20.45
C SER A 98 19.22 -1.98 -20.09
N THR A 99 19.06 -3.24 -19.67
CA THR A 99 20.19 -4.13 -19.31
C THR A 99 20.56 -5.10 -20.45
N GLN A 100 19.91 -4.99 -21.63
CA GLN A 100 20.16 -5.85 -22.80
C GLN A 100 20.93 -5.18 -23.95
N ASN A 101 21.42 -3.94 -23.76
CA ASN A 101 22.24 -3.24 -24.75
C ASN A 101 23.64 -2.91 -24.22
#